data_AF-A0AAE8IF83-F1
#
_entry.id   AF-A0AAE8IF83-F1
#
_cell.length_a   1.000
_cell.length_b   1.000
_cell.length_c   1.000
_cell.angle_alpha   90.00
_cell.angle_beta   90.00
_cell.angle_gamma   90.00
#
_symmetry.space_group_name_H-M   'P 1'
#
loop_
_entity.id
_entity.type
_entity.pdbx_description
1 polymer ?
#
loop_
_entity_poly.entity_id
_entity_poly.type
_entity_poly.pdbx_seq_one_letter_code
_entity_poly.pdbx_strand_id
1 'polypeptide(L)'
;MAATDRFDAIVIGSGVSGGWAAKELTEKGLGVLMVDRGRMVEHGEDYPFDGKSAYDIPARGRMPAALAKSDYFALNGWVSPATQPFFINDRLNPYDYDAPNKFNWVRPSVVGGKSLTWGRWSFRWSQADFEANKKEGVGTDWPIRYNDVAPWYSYVENYIGVSGARENLPYLPDSEFMPPFPMNVAEKWLKERLESEFPGRKLINARLSNITQDKPEQNRTRCQKRAQCDRG
;
A
#
# COMPACT_ATOMS: atom_id res chain seq x y z
N MET A 1 22.92 5.57 -25.97
CA MET A 1 22.23 6.84 -26.32
C MET A 1 23.11 7.97 -25.82
N ALA A 2 23.31 9.03 -26.58
CA ALA A 2 24.04 10.21 -26.09
C ALA A 2 23.29 10.79 -24.88
N ALA A 3 23.98 10.98 -23.76
CA ALA A 3 23.40 11.62 -22.59
C ALA A 3 23.11 13.08 -22.94
N THR A 4 21.84 13.41 -23.10
CA THR A 4 21.39 14.80 -23.18
C THR A 4 20.87 15.18 -21.80
N ASP A 5 21.37 16.26 -21.21
CA ASP A 5 20.90 16.83 -19.92
C ASP A 5 19.49 17.45 -20.01
N ARG A 6 18.66 16.97 -20.95
CA ARG A 6 17.33 17.48 -21.24
C ARG A 6 16.29 16.40 -20.92
N PHE A 7 15.38 16.75 -20.02
CA PHE A 7 14.22 15.94 -19.65
C PHE A 7 12.96 16.76 -19.90
N ASP A 8 11.88 16.09 -20.29
CA ASP A 8 10.55 16.72 -20.44
C ASP A 8 9.85 16.86 -19.09
N ALA A 9 10.16 15.96 -18.14
CA ALA A 9 9.62 16.00 -16.78
C ALA A 9 10.65 15.48 -15.76
N ILE A 10 10.55 15.98 -14.53
CA ILE A 10 11.30 15.50 -13.38
C ILE A 10 10.30 14.99 -12.34
N VAL A 11 10.45 13.73 -11.94
CA VAL A 11 9.65 13.09 -10.89
C VAL A 11 10.52 12.94 -9.64
N ILE A 12 10.11 13.59 -8.55
CA ILE A 12 10.83 13.53 -7.26
C ILE A 12 10.15 12.50 -6.35
N GLY A 13 10.82 11.38 -6.15
CA GLY A 13 10.37 10.22 -5.39
C GLY A 13 9.79 9.13 -6.28
N SER A 14 10.26 7.90 -6.08
CA SER A 14 9.86 6.68 -6.81
C SER A 14 8.83 5.84 -6.06
N GLY A 15 8.18 6.42 -5.04
CA GLY A 15 7.03 5.81 -4.37
C GLY A 15 5.87 5.53 -5.33
N VAL A 16 4.81 4.87 -4.85
CA VAL A 16 3.67 4.45 -5.70
C VAL A 16 3.16 5.54 -6.66
N SER A 17 2.99 6.78 -6.18
CA SER A 17 2.51 7.90 -6.99
C SER A 17 3.54 8.36 -8.02
N GLY A 18 4.81 8.48 -7.63
CA GLY A 18 5.88 8.92 -8.53
C GLY A 18 6.22 7.85 -9.56
N GLY A 19 6.24 6.57 -9.17
CA GLY A 19 6.39 5.45 -10.10
C GLY A 19 5.25 5.41 -11.12
N TRP A 20 4.00 5.67 -10.70
CA TRP A 20 2.88 5.77 -11.64
C TRP A 20 3.02 6.95 -12.60
N ALA A 21 3.37 8.13 -12.09
CA ALA A 21 3.62 9.30 -12.94
C ALA A 21 4.73 9.05 -13.96
N ALA A 22 5.87 8.51 -13.51
CA ALA A 22 6.98 8.16 -14.38
C ALA A 22 6.56 7.15 -15.46
N LYS A 23 5.83 6.08 -15.09
CA LYS A 23 5.27 5.11 -16.03
C LYS A 23 4.39 5.78 -17.10
N GLU A 24 3.39 6.56 -16.69
CA GLU A 24 2.45 7.18 -17.62
C GLU A 24 3.13 8.16 -18.59
N LEU A 25 4.09 8.93 -18.09
CA LEU A 25 4.83 9.91 -18.90
C LEU A 25 5.77 9.22 -19.89
N THR A 26 6.50 8.18 -19.46
CA THR A 26 7.46 7.48 -20.34
C THR A 26 6.75 6.62 -21.38
N GLU A 27 5.65 5.95 -21.04
CA GLU A 27 4.83 5.19 -22.01
C GLU A 27 4.22 6.10 -23.09
N LYS A 28 4.07 7.40 -22.80
CA LYS A 28 3.65 8.43 -23.77
C LYS A 28 4.81 9.07 -24.53
N GLY A 29 6.03 8.56 -24.37
CA GLY A 29 7.21 8.96 -25.14
C GLY A 29 8.03 10.12 -24.56
N LEU A 30 7.74 10.56 -23.33
CA LEU A 30 8.50 11.63 -22.68
C LEU A 30 9.78 11.11 -22.02
N GLY A 31 10.85 11.90 -22.12
CA GLY A 31 12.08 11.68 -21.37
C GLY A 31 11.93 12.15 -19.92
N VAL A 32 11.91 11.22 -18.97
CA VAL A 32 11.66 11.52 -17.54
C VAL A 32 12.90 11.26 -16.70
N LEU A 33 13.32 12.25 -15.93
CA LEU A 33 14.29 12.06 -14.83
C LEU A 33 13.53 11.72 -13.56
N MET A 34 13.78 10.55 -12.99
CA MET A 34 13.27 10.19 -11.66
C MET A 34 14.40 10.29 -10.63
N VAL A 35 14.16 11.03 -9.56
CA VAL A 35 15.12 11.22 -8.46
C VAL A 35 14.54 10.62 -7.20
N ASP A 36 15.25 9.68 -6.56
CA ASP A 36 14.88 9.16 -5.25
C ASP A 36 16.04 9.33 -4.26
N ARG A 37 15.70 9.57 -3.00
CA ARG A 37 16.67 9.64 -1.91
C ARG A 37 17.13 8.25 -1.46
N GLY A 38 16.25 7.27 -1.60
CA GLY A 38 16.43 5.92 -1.13
C GLY A 38 17.46 5.15 -1.94
N ARG A 39 18.02 4.09 -1.32
CA ARG A 39 18.87 3.15 -2.05
C ARG A 39 18.03 2.35 -3.05
N MET A 40 18.66 1.90 -4.13
CA MET A 40 18.05 0.91 -5.02
C MET A 40 17.79 -0.39 -4.25
N VAL A 41 16.70 -1.07 -4.60
CA VAL A 41 16.31 -2.38 -4.09
C VAL A 41 16.04 -3.27 -5.29
N GLU A 42 16.92 -4.23 -5.52
CA GLU A 42 16.80 -5.19 -6.62
C GLU A 42 15.86 -6.35 -6.23
N HIS A 43 14.86 -6.60 -7.06
CA HIS A 43 13.88 -7.67 -6.82
C HIS A 43 14.56 -9.04 -6.82
N GLY A 44 14.31 -9.83 -5.77
CA GLY A 44 14.92 -11.15 -5.56
C GLY A 44 16.29 -11.13 -4.87
N GLU A 45 17.03 -10.01 -4.93
CA GLU A 45 18.35 -9.90 -4.30
C GLU A 45 18.28 -9.20 -2.94
N ASP A 46 17.64 -8.02 -2.89
CA ASP A 46 17.61 -7.15 -1.72
C ASP A 46 16.50 -7.49 -0.70
N TYR A 47 15.95 -8.71 -0.80
CA TYR A 47 14.85 -9.22 0.04
C TYR A 47 15.34 -10.36 0.94
N PRO A 48 16.16 -10.08 1.96
CA PRO A 48 16.93 -11.10 2.71
C PRO A 48 16.06 -12.10 3.49
N PHE A 49 14.76 -11.82 3.66
CA PHE A 49 13.83 -12.65 4.41
C PHE A 49 12.60 -13.08 3.60
N ASP A 50 12.57 -12.80 2.29
CA ASP A 50 11.52 -13.33 1.42
C ASP A 50 11.60 -14.86 1.36
N GLY A 51 10.45 -15.52 1.43
CA GLY A 51 10.32 -16.98 1.44
C GLY A 51 10.87 -17.67 2.70
N LYS A 52 11.54 -16.97 3.62
CA LYS A 52 12.08 -17.57 4.85
C LYS A 52 10.96 -17.85 5.86
N SER A 53 11.07 -19.00 6.50
CA SER A 53 10.15 -19.38 7.58
C SER A 53 10.32 -18.47 8.80
N ALA A 54 9.36 -18.49 9.73
CA ALA A 54 9.49 -17.70 10.95
C ALA A 54 10.67 -18.13 11.84
N TYR A 55 11.11 -19.40 11.80
CA TYR A 55 12.22 -19.88 12.63
C TYR A 55 13.60 -19.54 12.04
N ASP A 56 13.67 -19.25 10.74
CA ASP A 56 14.91 -18.81 10.07
C ASP A 56 15.16 -17.30 10.19
N ILE A 57 14.23 -16.56 10.79
CA ILE A 57 14.30 -15.11 10.94
C ILE A 57 14.70 -14.78 12.38
N PRO A 58 15.68 -13.87 12.59
CA PRO A 58 16.08 -13.42 13.92
C PRO A 58 14.86 -13.02 14.77
N ALA A 59 14.80 -13.54 16.00
CA ALA A 59 13.69 -13.34 16.94
C ALA A 59 12.28 -13.61 16.34
N ARG A 60 12.19 -14.46 15.31
CA ARG A 60 10.97 -14.76 14.56
C ARG A 60 10.29 -13.53 13.96
N GLY A 61 11.09 -12.52 13.61
CA GLY A 61 10.60 -11.24 13.10
C GLY A 61 10.01 -10.33 14.18
N ARG A 62 10.15 -10.65 15.47
CA ARG A 62 9.75 -9.75 16.55
C ARG A 62 10.90 -8.80 16.86
N MET A 63 10.58 -7.50 16.99
CA MET A 63 11.55 -6.52 17.47
C MET A 63 12.01 -6.88 18.89
N PRO A 64 13.34 -6.93 19.16
CA PRO A 64 13.84 -7.07 20.52
C PRO A 64 13.30 -5.99 21.44
N ALA A 65 12.88 -6.35 22.66
CA ALA A 65 12.20 -5.42 23.57
C ALA A 65 13.01 -4.15 23.88
N ALA A 66 14.34 -4.25 23.93
CA ALA A 66 15.21 -3.10 24.15
C ALA A 66 15.19 -2.11 22.96
N LEU A 67 15.12 -2.62 21.73
CA LEU A 67 15.02 -1.78 20.52
C LEU A 67 13.62 -1.19 20.38
N ALA A 68 12.58 -1.96 20.67
CA ALA A 68 11.19 -1.49 20.63
C ALA A 68 10.91 -0.38 21.66
N LYS A 69 11.62 -0.38 22.79
CA LYS A 69 11.54 0.66 23.84
C LYS A 69 12.55 1.80 23.67
N SER A 70 13.32 1.80 22.59
CA SER A 70 14.32 2.85 22.33
C SER A 70 13.68 4.14 21.81
N ASP A 71 14.50 5.17 21.66
CA ASP A 71 14.17 6.43 20.98
C ASP A 71 14.04 6.27 19.44
N TYR A 72 14.36 5.09 18.88
CA TYR A 72 14.09 4.75 17.49
C TYR A 72 12.61 4.37 17.32
N PHE A 73 11.76 5.38 17.14
CA PHE A 73 10.31 5.23 17.15
C PHE A 73 9.80 4.25 16.08
N ALA A 74 10.37 4.22 14.87
CA ALA A 74 9.91 3.28 13.84
C ALA A 74 9.98 1.81 14.29
N LEU A 75 10.88 1.46 15.22
CA LEU A 75 11.00 0.10 15.77
C LEU A 75 9.95 -0.23 16.84
N ASN A 76 9.16 0.76 17.27
CA ASN A 76 8.09 0.59 18.26
C ASN A 76 6.77 0.14 17.59
N GLY A 77 6.81 -1.05 16.99
CA GLY A 77 5.62 -1.74 16.46
C GLY A 77 5.31 -1.50 14.98
N TRP A 78 6.01 -0.57 14.30
CA TRP A 78 5.78 -0.27 12.89
C TRP A 78 6.68 -1.02 11.92
N VAL A 79 7.82 -1.49 12.42
CA VAL A 79 8.88 -2.10 11.64
C VAL A 79 9.28 -3.43 12.29
N SER A 80 9.45 -4.46 11.47
CA SER A 80 9.98 -5.76 11.89
C SER A 80 11.44 -5.89 11.46
N PRO A 81 12.23 -6.85 11.98
CA PRO A 81 13.61 -7.03 11.55
C PRO A 81 13.68 -7.33 10.05
N ALA A 82 12.62 -7.94 9.51
CA ALA A 82 12.52 -8.25 8.10
C ALA A 82 12.33 -7.02 7.21
N THR A 83 11.72 -5.96 7.74
CA THR A 83 11.37 -4.76 6.97
C THR A 83 12.22 -3.54 7.33
N GLN A 84 12.94 -3.58 8.45
CA GLN A 84 13.82 -2.51 8.93
C GLN A 84 14.77 -1.95 7.87
N PRO A 85 15.40 -2.76 6.99
CA PRO A 85 16.29 -2.24 5.96
C PRO A 85 15.60 -1.32 4.91
N PHE A 86 14.27 -1.31 4.84
CA PHE A 86 13.51 -0.45 3.93
C PHE A 86 13.14 0.92 4.53
N PHE A 87 13.36 1.11 5.83
CA PHE A 87 12.97 2.33 6.55
C PHE A 87 14.15 3.20 6.93
N ILE A 88 13.90 4.50 7.00
CA ILE A 88 14.87 5.47 7.48
C ILE A 88 15.06 5.34 9.00
N ASN A 89 16.30 5.50 9.46
CA ASN A 89 16.57 5.67 10.87
C ASN A 89 16.18 7.09 11.29
N ASP A 90 15.10 7.22 12.05
CA ASP A 90 14.55 8.51 12.51
C ASP A 90 15.43 9.21 13.54
N ARG A 91 16.30 8.49 14.27
CA ARG A 91 17.33 9.10 15.14
C ARG A 91 18.40 9.84 14.34
N LEU A 92 18.77 9.30 13.19
CA LEU A 92 19.75 9.91 12.28
C LEU A 92 19.10 10.95 11.35
N ASN A 93 17.77 10.93 11.26
CA ASN A 93 17.00 11.80 10.38
C ASN A 93 15.82 12.37 11.16
N PRO A 94 16.05 13.18 12.22
CA PRO A 94 14.96 13.68 13.03
C PRO A 94 13.98 14.51 12.19
N TYR A 95 12.73 14.57 12.63
CA TYR A 95 11.72 15.46 12.10
C TYR A 95 11.09 16.21 13.26
N ASP A 96 10.67 17.44 12.97
CA ASP A 96 10.06 18.30 13.97
C ASP A 96 8.58 17.94 14.15
N TYR A 97 8.09 18.10 15.37
CA TYR A 97 6.69 17.94 15.73
C TYR A 97 6.36 18.77 16.96
N ASP A 98 5.13 19.24 17.04
CA ASP A 98 4.66 20.01 18.19
C ASP A 98 4.51 19.12 19.43
N ALA A 99 5.08 19.53 20.56
CA ALA A 99 5.37 18.66 21.71
C ALA A 99 4.18 18.22 22.61
N PRO A 100 2.92 18.69 22.47
CA PRO A 100 1.77 17.92 22.96
C PRO A 100 1.23 16.93 21.90
N ASN A 101 1.53 17.17 20.61
CA ASN A 101 0.95 16.47 19.47
C ASN A 101 2.01 15.65 18.74
N LYS A 102 2.59 14.66 19.44
CA LYS A 102 3.62 13.79 18.85
C LYS A 102 3.09 13.13 17.58
N PHE A 103 3.62 13.55 16.43
CA PHE A 103 3.39 12.90 15.15
C PHE A 103 4.45 11.81 14.97
N ASN A 104 4.05 10.70 14.38
CA ASN A 104 4.84 9.49 14.29
C ASN A 104 5.11 9.16 12.82
N TRP A 105 6.18 9.74 12.27
CA TRP A 105 6.48 9.69 10.86
C TRP A 105 7.43 8.55 10.47
N VAL A 106 6.86 7.37 10.24
CA VAL A 106 7.60 6.23 9.67
C VAL A 106 7.85 6.51 8.19
N ARG A 107 9.10 6.56 7.73
CA ARG A 107 9.45 6.91 6.34
C ARG A 107 10.29 5.80 5.68
N PRO A 108 9.99 5.41 4.43
CA PRO A 108 10.86 4.51 3.69
C PRO A 108 12.14 5.25 3.28
N SER A 109 13.21 4.50 2.98
CA SER A 109 14.45 5.04 2.42
C SER A 109 14.98 4.15 1.30
N VAL A 110 14.08 3.77 0.39
CA VAL A 110 14.35 2.85 -0.73
C VAL A 110 13.53 3.23 -1.96
N VAL A 111 14.06 2.93 -3.14
CA VAL A 111 13.32 3.02 -4.41
C VAL A 111 12.05 2.17 -4.33
N GLY A 112 10.92 2.68 -4.84
CA GLY A 112 9.58 2.11 -4.65
C GLY A 112 8.87 2.60 -3.38
N GLY A 113 9.61 3.09 -2.39
CA GLY A 113 9.04 3.69 -1.18
C GLY A 113 8.18 2.71 -0.37
N LYS A 114 7.00 3.17 0.09
CA LYS A 114 6.11 2.36 0.93
C LYS A 114 5.42 1.21 0.19
N SER A 115 5.44 1.18 -1.14
CA SER A 115 4.81 0.10 -1.90
C SER A 115 5.49 -1.26 -1.67
N LEU A 116 6.73 -1.27 -1.16
CA LEU A 116 7.46 -2.50 -0.84
C LEU A 116 7.05 -3.12 0.50
N THR A 117 6.45 -2.34 1.40
CA THR A 117 6.18 -2.76 2.80
C THR A 117 4.72 -2.59 3.23
N TRP A 118 3.86 -2.04 2.36
CA TRP A 118 2.44 -1.84 2.66
C TRP A 118 1.63 -3.15 2.75
N GLY A 119 0.49 -3.06 3.44
CA GLY A 119 -0.45 -4.16 3.63
C GLY A 119 -1.34 -4.48 2.42
N ARG A 120 -1.17 -3.78 1.28
CA ARG A 120 -1.94 -3.95 0.04
C ARG A 120 -3.45 -3.72 0.14
N TRP A 121 -3.93 -3.09 1.20
CA TRP A 121 -5.33 -2.69 1.31
C TRP A 121 -5.67 -1.62 0.28
N SER A 122 -6.66 -1.91 -0.56
CA SER A 122 -6.98 -1.10 -1.73
C SER A 122 -8.48 -0.86 -1.77
N PHE A 123 -8.87 0.34 -1.35
CA PHE A 123 -10.26 0.77 -1.24
C PHE A 123 -10.52 1.98 -2.12
N ARG A 124 -11.75 2.08 -2.62
CA ARG A 124 -12.27 3.32 -3.19
C ARG A 124 -12.87 4.17 -2.07
N TRP A 125 -12.71 5.48 -2.20
CA TRP A 125 -13.59 6.42 -1.51
C TRP A 125 -14.98 6.39 -2.14
N SER A 126 -16.00 6.56 -1.31
CA SER A 126 -17.39 6.72 -1.70
C SER A 126 -17.70 8.13 -2.16
N GLN A 127 -18.87 8.31 -2.79
CA GLN A 127 -19.38 9.65 -3.09
C GLN A 127 -19.51 10.52 -1.84
N ALA A 128 -19.90 9.92 -0.70
CA ALA A 128 -20.04 10.65 0.56
C ALA A 128 -18.70 11.23 1.04
N ASP A 129 -17.58 10.51 0.85
CA ASP A 129 -16.26 10.98 1.28
C ASP A 129 -15.81 12.24 0.53
N PHE A 130 -16.14 12.36 -0.76
CA PHE A 130 -15.84 13.57 -1.55
C PHE A 130 -16.73 14.76 -1.20
N GLU A 131 -17.92 14.52 -0.64
CA GLU A 131 -18.93 15.54 -0.34
C GLU A 131 -18.95 15.96 1.14
N ALA A 132 -18.34 15.16 2.03
CA ALA A 132 -18.41 15.32 3.49
C ALA A 132 -18.01 16.73 3.94
N ASN A 133 -16.84 17.21 3.49
CA ASN A 133 -16.32 18.54 3.83
C ASN A 133 -17.33 19.66 3.52
N LYS A 134 -17.95 19.62 2.33
CA LYS A 134 -18.96 20.61 1.94
C LYS A 134 -20.26 20.49 2.74
N LYS A 135 -20.76 19.26 2.92
CA LYS A 135 -22.05 19.00 3.60
C LYS A 135 -22.00 19.36 5.08
N GLU A 136 -20.88 19.06 5.73
CA GLU A 136 -20.68 19.28 7.16
C GLU A 136 -20.09 20.66 7.47
N GLY A 137 -19.66 21.41 6.45
CA GLY A 137 -19.02 22.72 6.62
C GLY A 137 -17.64 22.62 7.28
N VAL A 138 -16.92 21.51 7.06
CA VAL A 138 -15.59 21.24 7.63
C VAL A 138 -14.53 21.17 6.53
N GLY A 139 -13.31 21.63 6.82
CA GLY A 139 -12.20 21.53 5.88
C GLY A 139 -12.44 22.25 4.54
N THR A 140 -11.97 21.66 3.44
CA THR A 140 -12.11 22.20 2.08
C THR A 140 -12.88 21.23 1.21
N ASP A 141 -13.90 21.70 0.49
CA ASP A 141 -14.61 20.88 -0.50
C ASP A 141 -13.63 20.37 -1.58
N TRP A 142 -13.72 19.09 -1.92
CA TRP A 142 -12.95 18.56 -3.02
C TRP A 142 -13.38 19.24 -4.33
N PRO A 143 -12.45 19.64 -5.22
CA PRO A 143 -12.81 20.23 -6.50
C PRO A 143 -13.29 19.19 -7.54
N ILE A 144 -13.31 17.92 -7.15
CA ILE A 144 -13.71 16.76 -7.96
C ILE A 144 -14.72 15.91 -7.19
N ARG A 145 -15.40 15.02 -7.90
CA ARG A 145 -16.38 14.08 -7.37
C ARG A 145 -15.99 12.65 -7.70
N TYR A 146 -16.70 11.71 -7.08
CA TYR A 146 -16.48 10.27 -7.30
C TYR A 146 -16.47 9.90 -8.79
N ASN A 147 -17.41 10.43 -9.58
CA ASN A 147 -17.50 10.11 -11.01
C ASN A 147 -16.31 10.62 -11.83
N ASP A 148 -15.61 11.65 -11.38
CA ASP A 148 -14.40 12.16 -12.04
C ASP A 148 -13.22 11.20 -11.85
N VAL A 149 -13.16 10.51 -10.71
CA VAL A 149 -12.07 9.58 -10.34
C VAL A 149 -12.38 8.11 -10.59
N ALA A 150 -13.66 7.73 -10.68
CA ALA A 150 -14.08 6.34 -10.85
C ALA A 150 -13.43 5.63 -12.06
N PRO A 151 -13.32 6.26 -13.24
CA PRO A 151 -12.59 5.66 -14.37
C PRO A 151 -11.10 5.43 -14.06
N TRP A 152 -10.48 6.33 -13.30
CA TRP A 152 -9.07 6.21 -12.90
C TRP A 152 -8.86 5.14 -11.83
N TYR A 153 -9.80 4.96 -10.90
CA TYR A 153 -9.79 3.81 -10.01
C TYR A 153 -9.84 2.51 -10.81
N SER A 154 -10.78 2.37 -11.75
CA SER A 154 -10.86 1.16 -12.59
C SER A 154 -9.59 0.94 -13.41
N TYR A 155 -8.98 2.01 -13.94
CA TYR A 155 -7.71 1.92 -14.67
C TYR A 155 -6.58 1.34 -13.80
N VAL A 156 -6.39 1.89 -12.59
CA VAL A 156 -5.35 1.45 -11.66
C VAL A 156 -5.64 0.04 -11.13
N GLU A 157 -6.89 -0.25 -10.75
CA GLU A 157 -7.30 -1.55 -10.21
C GLU A 157 -7.10 -2.68 -11.21
N ASN A 158 -7.44 -2.45 -12.47
CA ASN A 158 -7.16 -3.39 -13.55
C ASN A 158 -5.67 -3.64 -13.72
N TYR A 159 -4.80 -2.68 -13.46
CA TYR A 159 -3.35 -2.87 -13.52
C TYR A 159 -2.83 -3.61 -12.28
N ILE A 160 -3.09 -3.10 -11.07
CA ILE A 160 -2.54 -3.64 -9.83
C ILE A 160 -3.15 -5.00 -9.45
N GLY A 161 -4.38 -5.26 -9.90
CA GLY A 161 -5.17 -6.45 -9.61
C GLY A 161 -5.62 -6.50 -8.15
N VAL A 162 -6.88 -6.18 -7.90
CA VAL A 162 -7.48 -6.15 -6.56
C VAL A 162 -8.34 -7.40 -6.39
N SER A 163 -8.10 -8.20 -5.35
CA SER A 163 -8.98 -9.30 -4.98
C SER A 163 -10.11 -8.78 -4.08
N GLY A 164 -11.35 -9.22 -4.32
CA GLY A 164 -12.49 -8.84 -3.50
C GLY A 164 -13.78 -9.50 -4.00
N ALA A 165 -14.90 -9.20 -3.36
CA ALA A 165 -16.23 -9.58 -3.82
C ALA A 165 -17.06 -8.31 -4.06
N ARG A 166 -18.11 -8.43 -4.89
CA ARG A 166 -19.04 -7.33 -5.14
C ARG A 166 -20.12 -7.35 -4.07
N GLU A 167 -20.16 -6.31 -3.25
CA GLU A 167 -21.16 -6.17 -2.19
C GLU A 167 -22.12 -5.01 -2.43
N ASN A 168 -21.85 -4.16 -3.43
CA ASN A 168 -22.65 -2.99 -3.77
C ASN A 168 -22.91 -2.07 -2.56
N LEU A 169 -21.88 -1.87 -1.73
CA LEU A 169 -21.98 -1.01 -0.55
C LEU A 169 -21.80 0.46 -0.97
N PRO A 170 -22.75 1.36 -0.65
CA PRO A 170 -22.66 2.76 -1.08
C PRO A 170 -21.50 3.50 -0.41
N TYR A 171 -21.15 3.10 0.82
CA TYR A 171 -20.05 3.68 1.61
C TYR A 171 -18.69 3.00 1.36
N LEU A 172 -18.65 1.94 0.56
CA LEU A 172 -17.42 1.26 0.16
C LEU A 172 -17.59 0.73 -1.27
N PRO A 173 -17.56 1.61 -2.29
CA PRO A 173 -17.87 1.24 -3.66
C PRO A 173 -16.98 0.12 -4.17
N ASP A 174 -17.56 -0.79 -4.95
CA ASP A 174 -16.84 -1.93 -5.52
C ASP A 174 -15.73 -1.49 -6.49
N SER A 175 -14.67 -2.30 -6.55
CA SER A 175 -13.54 -2.15 -7.47
C SER A 175 -13.68 -3.09 -8.68
N GLU A 176 -12.72 -3.03 -9.59
CA GLU A 176 -12.49 -4.07 -10.59
C GLU A 176 -11.79 -5.26 -9.92
N PHE A 177 -12.59 -6.24 -9.50
CA PHE A 177 -12.11 -7.36 -8.70
C PHE A 177 -11.65 -8.57 -9.52
N MET A 178 -10.51 -9.13 -9.11
CA MET A 178 -10.21 -10.55 -9.22
C MET A 178 -10.98 -11.35 -8.15
N PRO A 179 -11.13 -12.68 -8.31
CA PRO A 179 -11.77 -13.52 -7.31
C PRO A 179 -11.20 -13.28 -5.90
N PRO A 180 -12.04 -13.27 -4.85
CA PRO A 180 -11.58 -13.03 -3.49
C PRO A 180 -10.78 -14.22 -2.95
N PHE A 181 -9.96 -13.99 -1.93
CA PHE A 181 -9.49 -15.09 -1.08
C PHE A 181 -10.69 -15.73 -0.36
N PRO A 182 -10.90 -17.06 -0.45
CA PRO A 182 -12.03 -17.70 0.18
C PRO A 182 -12.02 -17.53 1.70
N MET A 183 -13.19 -17.24 2.28
CA MET A 183 -13.35 -17.23 3.73
C MET A 183 -13.15 -18.64 4.30
N ASN A 184 -12.48 -18.72 5.43
CA ASN A 184 -12.36 -19.95 6.22
C ASN A 184 -13.67 -20.25 6.98
N VAL A 185 -13.72 -21.41 7.64
CA VAL A 185 -14.94 -21.88 8.35
C VAL A 185 -15.35 -20.93 9.49
N ALA A 186 -14.38 -20.38 10.23
CA ALA A 186 -14.67 -19.44 11.32
C ALA A 186 -15.19 -18.09 10.79
N GLU A 187 -14.63 -17.60 9.69
CA GLU A 187 -15.08 -16.37 9.03
C GLU A 187 -16.51 -16.51 8.48
N LYS A 188 -16.84 -17.66 7.86
CA LYS A 188 -18.20 -17.95 7.41
C LYS A 188 -19.19 -18.03 8.57
N TRP A 189 -18.82 -18.76 9.63
CA TRP A 189 -19.62 -18.88 10.86
C TRP A 189 -19.88 -17.51 11.51
N LEU A 190 -18.88 -16.63 11.51
CA LEU A 190 -19.00 -15.27 12.02
C LEU A 190 -19.87 -14.39 11.11
N LYS A 191 -19.67 -14.47 9.79
CA LYS A 191 -20.46 -13.73 8.79
C LYS A 191 -21.95 -14.01 8.96
N GLU A 192 -22.33 -15.28 9.02
CA GLU A 192 -23.73 -15.69 9.15
C GLU A 192 -24.39 -15.09 10.39
N ARG A 193 -23.71 -15.13 11.54
CA ARG A 193 -24.22 -14.55 12.79
C ARG A 193 -24.27 -13.03 12.76
N LEU A 194 -23.17 -12.40 12.35
CA LEU A 194 -23.07 -10.94 12.34
C LEU A 194 -24.15 -10.32 11.45
N GLU A 195 -24.37 -10.86 10.25
CA GLU A 195 -25.35 -10.31 9.32
C GLU A 195 -26.80 -10.64 9.69
N SER A 196 -27.02 -11.72 10.44
CA SER A 196 -28.34 -12.09 10.97
C SER A 196 -28.73 -11.24 12.19
N GLU A 197 -27.82 -11.07 13.14
CA GLU A 197 -28.06 -10.36 14.40
C GLU A 197 -28.04 -8.83 14.23
N PHE A 198 -27.29 -8.33 13.24
CA PHE A 198 -27.14 -6.89 12.99
C PHE A 198 -27.52 -6.54 11.55
N PRO A 199 -28.83 -6.41 11.23
CA PRO A 199 -29.28 -6.01 9.91
C PRO A 199 -28.59 -4.73 9.41
N GLY A 200 -28.04 -4.78 8.20
CA GLY A 200 -27.27 -3.68 7.59
C GLY A 200 -25.76 -3.73 7.85
N ARG A 201 -25.28 -4.55 8.80
CA ARG A 201 -23.86 -4.85 8.93
C ARG A 201 -23.47 -5.93 7.92
N LYS A 202 -22.28 -5.80 7.32
CA LYS A 202 -21.73 -6.77 6.37
C LYS A 202 -20.32 -7.20 6.77
N LEU A 203 -20.06 -8.51 6.76
CA LEU A 203 -18.72 -9.05 6.81
C LEU A 203 -18.29 -9.38 5.37
N ILE A 204 -17.31 -8.66 4.85
CA ILE A 204 -16.89 -8.78 3.46
C ILE A 204 -15.49 -9.38 3.35
N ASN A 205 -15.12 -9.85 2.16
CA ASN A 205 -13.72 -10.20 1.89
C ASN A 205 -12.87 -8.92 1.92
N ALA A 206 -11.65 -9.03 2.45
CA ALA A 206 -10.70 -7.94 2.38
C ALA A 206 -10.41 -7.58 0.91
N ARG A 207 -10.39 -6.28 0.62
CA ARG A 207 -10.07 -5.74 -0.71
C ARG A 207 -8.58 -5.44 -0.76
N LEU A 208 -7.84 -6.33 -1.44
CA LEU A 208 -6.39 -6.38 -1.37
C LEU A 208 -5.76 -6.42 -2.76
N SER A 209 -4.66 -5.72 -2.99
CA SER A 209 -3.83 -5.84 -4.20
C SER A 209 -2.92 -7.08 -4.19
N ASN A 210 -3.43 -8.19 -3.65
CA ASN A 210 -2.85 -9.51 -3.75
C ASN A 210 -3.56 -10.26 -4.88
N ILE A 211 -2.93 -10.35 -6.05
CA ILE A 211 -3.54 -10.98 -7.22
C ILE A 211 -3.85 -12.46 -6.97
N THR A 212 -5.06 -12.89 -7.32
CA THR A 212 -5.51 -14.29 -7.15
C THR A 212 -5.44 -15.08 -8.45
N GLN A 213 -5.12 -14.42 -9.56
CA GLN A 213 -4.89 -14.97 -10.88
C GLN A 213 -3.56 -14.47 -11.41
N ASP A 214 -2.92 -15.26 -12.28
CA ASP A 214 -1.67 -14.88 -12.93
C ASP A 214 -1.91 -13.73 -13.91
N LYS A 215 -0.88 -12.88 -14.08
CA LYS A 215 -0.81 -11.79 -15.05
C LYS A 215 0.48 -11.91 -15.86
N PRO A 216 0.54 -12.86 -16.81
CA PRO A 216 1.76 -13.14 -17.57
C PRO A 216 2.24 -11.93 -18.37
N GLU A 217 1.34 -11.07 -18.84
CA GLU A 217 1.63 -9.82 -19.55
C GLU A 217 2.38 -8.79 -18.68
N GLN A 218 2.29 -8.92 -17.35
CA GLN A 218 3.02 -8.09 -16.38
C GLN A 218 4.16 -8.86 -15.70
N ASN A 219 4.44 -10.10 -16.12
CA ASN A 219 5.37 -11.01 -15.43
C ASN A 219 5.05 -11.18 -13.92
N ARG A 220 3.77 -11.28 -13.57
CA ARG A 220 3.31 -11.42 -12.17
C ARG A 220 2.54 -12.72 -11.98
N THR A 221 2.87 -13.45 -10.92
CA THR A 221 2.18 -14.70 -10.55
C THR A 221 1.22 -14.49 -9.40
N ARG A 222 0.18 -15.33 -9.33
CA ARG A 222 -0.82 -15.33 -8.26
C ARG A 222 -0.18 -15.49 -6.89
N CYS A 223 -0.81 -14.86 -5.90
CA CYS A 223 -0.40 -14.92 -4.51
C CYS A 223 -0.30 -16.37 -4.02
N GLN A 224 0.86 -16.72 -3.46
CA GLN A 224 1.13 -18.03 -2.85
C GLN A 224 0.64 -18.13 -1.39
N LYS A 225 -0.05 -17.11 -0.87
CA LYS A 225 -0.69 -17.09 0.47
C LYS A 225 0.29 -17.33 1.62
N ARG A 226 1.53 -16.83 1.50
CA ARG A 226 2.62 -17.02 2.49
C ARG A 226 2.44 -16.21 3.79
N ALA A 227 1.48 -15.28 3.85
CA ALA A 227 1.31 -14.32 4.94
C ALA A 227 2.61 -13.52 5.25
N GLN A 228 3.30 -13.09 4.20
CA GLN A 228 4.58 -12.37 4.24
C GLN A 228 4.51 -11.07 3.40
N CYS A 229 3.34 -10.44 3.33
CA CYS A 229 3.09 -9.31 2.45
C CYS A 229 4.06 -8.13 2.69
N ASP A 230 4.46 -7.88 3.93
CA ASP A 230 5.33 -6.76 4.26
C ASP A 230 6.81 -6.97 3.87
N ARG A 231 7.19 -8.16 3.38
CA ARG A 231 8.59 -8.56 3.15
C ARG A 231 9.05 -8.45 1.69
N GLY A 232 8.40 -7.60 0.90
CA GLY A 232 8.52 -7.57 -0.57
C GLY A 232 7.38 -8.29 -1.24
#